data_AF-A0A957D3E1-F1
#
_entry.id   AF-A0A957D3E1-F1
#
_cell.length_a   1.000
_cell.length_b   1.000
_cell.length_c   1.000
_cell.angle_alpha   90.00
_cell.angle_beta   90.00
_cell.angle_gamma   90.00
#
_symmetry.space_group_name_H-M   'P 1'
#
loop_
_entity.id
_entity.type
_entity.pdbx_description
1 polymer ?
#
loop_
_entity_poly.entity_id
_entity_poly.type
_entity_poly.pdbx_seq_one_letter_code
_entity_poly.pdbx_strand_id
1 'polypeptide(L)'
;MATERVKKPRKVSDEEVYETIIHMCREAGLAGSVRPEDVARVLLPEHWQTILKRVRLFSKKLAQNGRIFILRKGKPADPDDFRGLIRLQITEAGLLDDEEE
;
A
#
# COMPACT_ATOMS: atom_id res chain seq x y z
N MET A 1 1.15 -33.99 -11.27
CA MET A 1 0.85 -32.67 -10.69
C MET A 1 1.83 -31.69 -11.31
N ALA A 2 1.39 -30.90 -12.29
CA ALA A 2 2.25 -29.95 -12.97
C ALA A 2 2.60 -28.82 -12.00
N THR A 3 3.84 -28.78 -11.54
CA THR A 3 4.41 -27.61 -10.89
C THR A 3 4.51 -26.53 -11.96
N GLU A 4 3.51 -25.65 -12.04
CA GLU A 4 3.58 -24.45 -12.86
C GLU A 4 4.86 -23.69 -12.48
N ARG A 5 5.74 -23.51 -13.47
CA ARG A 5 6.93 -22.70 -13.32
C ARG A 5 6.47 -21.26 -13.15
N VAL A 6 6.38 -20.79 -11.92
CA VAL A 6 6.09 -19.38 -11.64
C VAL A 6 7.13 -18.54 -12.38
N LYS A 7 6.70 -17.77 -13.37
CA LYS A 7 7.58 -16.92 -14.19
C LYS A 7 8.31 -15.94 -13.28
N LYS A 8 9.54 -15.53 -13.62
CA LYS A 8 10.28 -14.54 -12.82
C LYS A 8 9.43 -13.26 -12.65
N PRO A 9 9.38 -12.66 -11.45
CA PRO A 9 8.62 -11.44 -11.23
C PRO A 9 9.15 -10.31 -12.13
N ARG A 10 8.23 -9.51 -12.70
CA ARG A 10 8.60 -8.26 -13.37
C ARG A 10 9.21 -7.29 -12.35
N LYS A 11 10.03 -6.35 -12.83
CA LYS A 11 10.54 -5.26 -11.99
C LYS A 11 9.41 -4.26 -11.76
N VAL A 12 9.11 -4.00 -10.49
CA VAL A 12 8.21 -2.94 -10.03
C VAL A 12 9.07 -1.79 -9.52
N SER A 13 8.85 -0.59 -10.03
CA SER A 13 9.55 0.62 -9.60
C SER A 13 8.99 1.14 -8.27
N ASP A 14 9.78 1.91 -7.53
CA ASP A 14 9.35 2.56 -6.28
C ASP A 14 8.15 3.47 -6.49
N GLU A 15 8.15 4.24 -7.59
CA GLU A 15 7.06 5.13 -7.99
C GLU A 15 5.76 4.36 -8.19
N GLU A 16 5.80 3.26 -8.95
CA GLU A 16 4.62 2.43 -9.21
C GLU A 16 4.01 1.86 -7.91
N VAL A 17 4.86 1.52 -6.92
CA VAL A 17 4.38 1.10 -5.59
C VAL A 17 3.67 2.26 -4.89
N TYR A 18 4.26 3.46 -4.93
CA TYR A 18 3.75 4.66 -4.30
C TYR A 18 2.39 5.06 -4.87
N GLU A 19 2.32 5.21 -6.19
CA GLU A 19 1.11 5.55 -6.93
C GLU A 19 -0.01 4.54 -6.67
N THR A 20 0.30 3.24 -6.71
CA THR A 20 -0.70 2.20 -6.48
C THR A 20 -1.27 2.26 -5.06
N ILE A 21 -0.44 2.53 -4.04
CA ILE A 21 -0.94 2.70 -2.66
C ILE A 21 -1.90 3.88 -2.58
N ILE A 22 -1.50 5.04 -3.09
CA ILE A 22 -2.34 6.25 -3.05
C ILE A 22 -3.62 6.04 -3.84
N HIS A 23 -3.52 5.55 -5.07
CA HIS A 23 -4.67 5.29 -5.94
C HIS A 23 -5.70 4.37 -5.26
N MET A 24 -5.28 3.23 -4.73
CA MET A 24 -6.19 2.32 -4.04
C MET A 24 -6.80 2.95 -2.77
N CYS A 25 -6.02 3.75 -2.03
CA CYS A 25 -6.54 4.45 -0.85
C CYS A 25 -7.53 5.56 -1.24
N ARG A 26 -7.32 6.25 -2.37
CA ARG A 26 -8.25 7.23 -2.95
C ARG A 26 -9.56 6.58 -3.36
N GLU A 27 -9.49 5.45 -4.07
CA GLU A 27 -10.69 4.70 -4.47
C GLU A 27 -11.50 4.20 -3.26
N ALA A 28 -10.83 3.83 -2.16
CA ALA A 28 -11.50 3.48 -0.92
C ALA A 28 -12.13 4.70 -0.21
N GLY A 29 -11.59 5.90 -0.43
CA GLY A 29 -12.04 7.16 0.15
C GLY A 29 -11.73 7.31 1.65
N LEU A 30 -12.11 8.46 2.21
CA LEU A 30 -11.85 8.81 3.62
C LEU A 30 -12.54 7.88 4.63
N ALA A 31 -13.60 7.17 4.26
CA ALA A 31 -14.27 6.21 5.12
C ALA A 31 -13.78 4.76 4.91
N GLY A 32 -13.07 4.50 3.81
CA GLY A 32 -12.59 3.18 3.43
C GLY A 32 -11.17 2.90 3.88
N SER A 33 -10.75 1.66 3.69
CA SER A 33 -9.36 1.29 3.93
C SER A 33 -8.92 0.07 3.11
N VAL A 34 -7.64 0.01 2.79
CA VAL A 34 -7.02 -0.98 1.90
C VAL A 34 -6.05 -1.85 2.69
N ARG A 35 -5.86 -3.11 2.30
CA ARG A 35 -4.78 -3.95 2.86
C ARG A 35 -3.51 -3.77 2.02
N PRO A 36 -2.32 -3.72 2.64
CA PRO A 36 -1.07 -3.72 1.89
C PRO A 36 -0.89 -4.99 1.03
N GLU A 37 -1.53 -6.10 1.41
CA GLU A 37 -1.54 -7.32 0.62
C GLU A 37 -2.34 -7.17 -0.68
N ASP A 38 -3.44 -6.42 -0.67
CA ASP A 38 -4.22 -6.16 -1.88
C ASP A 38 -3.41 -5.30 -2.86
N VAL A 39 -2.73 -4.26 -2.35
CA VAL A 39 -1.78 -3.46 -3.14
C VAL A 39 -0.69 -4.34 -3.76
N ALA A 40 -0.08 -5.21 -2.94
CA ALA A 40 0.95 -6.13 -3.42
C ALA A 40 0.43 -7.10 -4.50
N ARG A 41 -0.83 -7.53 -4.39
CA ARG A 41 -1.50 -8.42 -5.37
C ARG A 41 -1.84 -7.69 -6.67
N VAL A 42 -2.19 -6.41 -6.62
CA VAL A 42 -2.38 -5.58 -7.81
C VAL A 42 -1.06 -5.45 -8.57
N LEU A 43 0.03 -5.18 -7.85
CA LEU A 43 1.36 -5.02 -8.46
C LEU A 43 1.93 -6.34 -9.00
N LEU A 44 1.93 -7.39 -8.18
CA LEU A 44 2.51 -8.69 -8.49
C LEU A 44 1.61 -9.82 -7.94
N PRO A 45 0.57 -10.25 -8.67
CA PRO A 45 -0.39 -11.24 -8.15
C PRO A 45 0.25 -12.59 -7.82
N GLU A 46 1.21 -13.06 -8.62
CA GLU A 46 1.93 -14.33 -8.40
C GLU A 46 3.08 -14.20 -7.39
N HIS A 47 3.62 -12.99 -7.19
CA HIS A 47 4.82 -12.74 -6.37
C HIS A 47 4.61 -11.70 -5.27
N TRP A 48 3.38 -11.49 -4.84
CA TRP A 48 2.98 -10.40 -3.94
C TRP A 48 3.79 -10.38 -2.63
N GLN A 49 4.17 -11.58 -2.14
CA GLN A 49 4.99 -11.71 -0.92
C GLN A 49 6.36 -11.04 -1.05
N THR A 50 6.92 -11.01 -2.26
CA THR A 50 8.24 -10.41 -2.53
C THR A 50 8.20 -8.88 -2.48
N ILE A 51 7.10 -8.27 -2.96
CA ILE A 51 6.93 -6.80 -2.98
C ILE A 51 6.32 -6.27 -1.68
N LEU A 52 5.70 -7.13 -0.86
CA LEU A 52 5.02 -6.74 0.38
C LEU A 52 5.92 -5.94 1.33
N LYS A 53 7.20 -6.29 1.45
CA LYS A 53 8.16 -5.52 2.28
C LYS A 53 8.32 -4.09 1.77
N ARG A 54 8.33 -3.91 0.45
CA ARG A 54 8.46 -2.61 -0.20
C ARG A 54 7.16 -1.81 -0.08
N VAL A 55 6.00 -2.44 -0.30
CA VAL A 55 4.70 -1.82 -0.05
C VAL A 55 4.63 -1.27 1.37
N ARG A 56 4.99 -2.08 2.38
CA ARG A 56 5.03 -1.63 3.79
C ARG A 56 5.97 -0.45 4.00
N LEU A 57 7.15 -0.48 3.41
CA LEU A 57 8.11 0.64 3.48
C LEU A 57 7.50 1.94 2.90
N PHE A 58 6.83 1.87 1.76
CA PHE A 58 6.20 3.05 1.15
C PHE A 58 4.95 3.50 1.91
N SER A 59 4.14 2.58 2.43
CA SER A 59 3.04 2.93 3.34
C SER A 59 3.53 3.68 4.57
N LYS A 60 4.67 3.27 5.13
CA LYS A 60 5.31 3.99 6.24
C LYS A 60 5.67 5.41 5.85
N LYS A 61 6.36 5.60 4.72
CA LYS A 61 6.76 6.93 4.22
C LYS A 61 5.56 7.83 3.98
N LEU A 62 4.52 7.28 3.34
CA LEU A 62 3.26 7.97 3.10
C LEU A 62 2.57 8.42 4.39
N ALA A 63 2.58 7.56 5.41
CA ALA A 63 2.03 7.89 6.71
C ALA A 63 2.85 8.94 7.47
N GLN A 64 4.18 8.88 7.36
CA GLN A 64 5.08 9.90 7.92
C GLN A 64 4.89 11.26 7.25
N ASN A 65 4.59 11.27 5.94
CA ASN A 65 4.25 12.48 5.20
C ASN A 65 2.80 12.96 5.46
N GLY A 66 2.05 12.26 6.33
CA GLY A 66 0.67 12.60 6.64
C GLY A 66 -0.34 12.34 5.53
N ARG A 67 0.04 11.63 4.45
CA ARG A 67 -0.83 11.36 3.28
C ARG A 67 -1.80 10.21 3.51
N ILE A 68 -1.41 9.21 4.31
CA ILE A 68 -2.27 8.09 4.68
C ILE A 68 -2.23 7.84 6.19
N PHE A 69 -3.28 7.24 6.74
CA PHE A 69 -3.27 6.64 8.06
C PHE A 69 -3.04 5.13 7.98
N ILE A 70 -2.15 4.63 8.84
CA ILE A 70 -2.01 3.19 9.08
C ILE A 70 -2.90 2.86 10.27
N LEU A 71 -3.97 2.11 10.02
CA LEU A 71 -4.91 1.69 11.05
C LEU A 71 -4.60 0.26 11.52
N ARG A 72 -4.70 0.04 12.82
CA ARG A 72 -4.67 -1.28 13.45
C ARG A 72 -5.90 -1.41 14.35
N LYS A 73 -6.72 -2.43 14.09
CA LYS A 73 -8.01 -2.63 14.80
C LYS A 73 -8.88 -1.35 14.81
N GLY A 74 -8.87 -0.60 13.71
CA GLY A 74 -9.66 0.63 13.55
C GLY A 74 -9.09 1.89 14.20
N LYS A 75 -7.88 1.84 14.78
CA LYS A 75 -7.21 3.01 15.36
C LYS A 75 -5.93 3.35 14.60
N PRO A 76 -5.58 4.63 14.41
CA PRO A 76 -4.29 5.00 13.86
C PRO A 76 -3.18 4.43 14.74
N ALA A 77 -2.26 3.71 14.11
CA ALA A 77 -1.13 3.05 14.73
C ALA A 77 0.17 3.75 14.30
N ASP A 78 1.18 3.60 15.13
CA ASP A 78 2.48 4.18 14.84
C ASP A 78 3.10 3.56 13.56
N PRO A 79 3.61 4.38 12.63
CA PRO A 79 4.27 3.93 11.42
C PRO A 79 5.59 3.16 11.67
N ASP A 80 6.14 3.10 12.88
CA ASP A 80 7.32 2.32 13.22
C ASP A 80 6.99 0.90 13.78
N ASP A 81 5.85 0.75 14.46
CA ASP A 81 5.44 -0.51 15.13
C ASP A 81 4.23 -1.20 14.48
N PHE A 82 4.01 -1.06 13.17
CA PHE A 82 2.88 -1.72 12.52
C PHE A 82 3.23 -3.17 12.09
N ARG A 83 3.01 -4.13 13.00
CA ARG A 83 3.11 -5.57 12.71
C ARG A 83 1.74 -6.23 12.63
N GLY A 84 1.56 -7.11 11.64
CA GLY A 84 0.37 -7.94 11.46
C GLY A 84 -0.71 -7.30 10.58
N LEU A 85 -1.97 -7.50 10.96
CA LEU A 85 -3.14 -7.02 10.24
C LEU A 85 -3.28 -5.49 10.38
N ILE A 86 -2.95 -4.80 9.30
CA ILE A 86 -3.03 -3.34 9.19
C ILE A 86 -3.93 -2.95 8.02
N ARG A 87 -4.46 -1.73 8.08
CA ARG A 87 -5.23 -1.11 7.02
C ARG A 87 -4.62 0.24 6.68
N LEU A 88 -4.69 0.61 5.41
CA LEU A 88 -4.23 1.88 4.89
C LEU A 88 -5.47 2.70 4.54
N GLN A 89 -5.58 3.89 5.09
CA GLN A 89 -6.70 4.80 4.83
C GLN A 89 -6.13 6.11 4.31
N ILE A 90 -6.76 6.69 3.30
CA ILE A 90 -6.32 7.99 2.82
C ILE A 90 -6.66 9.10 3.81
N THR A 91 -5.82 10.12 3.88
CA THR A 91 -6.11 11.34 4.62
C THR A 91 -6.57 12.45 3.66
N GLU A 92 -7.06 13.56 4.21
CA GLU A 92 -7.35 14.76 3.42
C GLU A 92 -6.11 15.25 2.64
N ALA A 93 -4.92 15.22 3.25
CA ALA A 93 -3.69 15.60 2.57
C ALA A 93 -3.35 14.68 1.38
N GLY A 94 -3.63 13.37 1.48
CA GLY A 94 -3.42 12.43 0.38
C GLY A 94 -4.38 12.63 -0.81
N LEU A 95 -5.53 13.26 -0.57
CA LEU A 95 -6.50 13.61 -1.63
C LEU A 95 -6.11 14.89 -2.36
N LEU A 96 -5.54 15.87 -1.66
CA LEU A 96 -5.21 17.19 -2.21
C LEU A 96 -3.96 17.21 -3.11
N ASP A 97 -3.16 16.13 -3.10
CA ASP A 97 -1.89 16.06 -3.85
C ASP A 97 -2.06 16.02 -5.39
N ASP A 98 -3.29 15.97 -5.91
CA ASP A 98 -3.54 16.11 -7.36
C ASP A 98 -3.59 17.58 -7.83
N GLU A 99 -3.53 18.57 -6.92
CA GLU A 99 -3.76 19.99 -7.25
C GLU A 99 -2.49 20.83 -7.52
N GLU A 100 -1.28 20.29 -7.45
CA GLU A 100 -0.07 21.03 -7.87
C GLU A 100 0.50 20.48 -9.18
N GLU A 101 -0.06 20.94 -10.31
CA GLU A 101 0.63 21.03 -11.60
C GLU A 101 0.73 22.51 -12.03
#